data_AF-A0A947Z7J8-F1
#
_entry.id   AF-A0A947Z7J8-F1
#
_cell.length_a   1.000
_cell.length_b   1.000
_cell.length_c   1.000
_cell.angle_alpha   90.00
_cell.angle_beta   90.00
_cell.angle_gamma   90.00
#
_symmetry.space_group_name_H-M   'P 1'
#
loop_
_entity.id
_entity.type
_entity.pdbx_description
1 polymer ?
#
loop_
_entity_poly.entity_id
_entity_poly.type
_entity_poly.pdbx_seq_one_letter_code
_entity_poly.pdbx_strand_id
1 'polypeptide(L)'
;PPRKSEKRFGRHPTQKPVSLLMRIITAASREGDLVLDPFMGSGTTGIASAILGRRFLGIDMNEEYLNIAKSRYEFRDEELQEKLDKTFKRTKTLAAKTLTTGSSKPRRKKSTTSDLFNPEV
;
A
#
# COMPACT_ATOMS: atom_id res chain seq x y z
N PRO A 1 -19.72 -2.48 12.89
CA PRO A 1 -19.53 -3.93 12.68
C PRO A 1 -18.63 -4.18 11.45
N PRO A 2 -17.96 -5.35 11.32
CA PRO A 2 -17.14 -5.66 10.15
C PRO A 2 -17.99 -5.69 8.86
N ARG A 3 -17.42 -5.21 7.75
CA ARG A 3 -18.05 -5.28 6.43
C ARG A 3 -18.20 -6.74 5.97
N LYS A 4 -19.09 -7.00 4.99
CA LYS A 4 -19.28 -8.35 4.43
C LYS A 4 -17.98 -8.92 3.86
N SER A 5 -17.18 -8.09 3.17
CA SER A 5 -15.89 -8.48 2.61
C SER A 5 -14.87 -8.93 3.68
N GLU A 6 -14.94 -8.37 4.89
CA GLU A 6 -14.02 -8.71 5.99
C GLU A 6 -14.30 -10.11 6.59
N LYS A 7 -15.43 -10.72 6.27
CA LYS A 7 -15.86 -12.05 6.77
C LYS A 7 -15.66 -13.18 5.75
N ARG A 8 -14.91 -12.91 4.66
CA ARG A 8 -14.73 -13.83 3.53
C ARG A 8 -14.15 -15.20 3.93
N PHE A 9 -13.30 -15.22 4.95
CA PHE A 9 -12.51 -16.40 5.34
C PHE A 9 -13.04 -17.12 6.59
N GLY A 10 -14.28 -16.81 7.00
CA GLY A 10 -14.87 -17.36 8.21
C GLY A 10 -15.48 -16.28 9.09
N ARG A 11 -16.30 -16.70 10.06
CA ARG A 11 -16.96 -15.80 11.02
C ARG A 11 -16.35 -15.99 12.40
N HIS A 12 -15.58 -15.02 12.84
CA HIS A 12 -15.29 -14.89 14.27
C HIS A 12 -16.43 -14.12 14.95
N PRO A 13 -17.02 -14.63 16.05
CA PRO A 13 -18.24 -14.06 16.66
C PRO A 13 -18.10 -12.56 16.98
N THR A 14 -16.91 -12.15 17.42
CA THR A 14 -16.63 -10.79 17.90
C THR A 14 -15.58 -10.04 17.07
N GLN A 15 -15.43 -10.39 15.78
CA GLN A 15 -14.48 -9.73 14.87
C GLN A 15 -14.65 -8.21 14.90
N LYS A 16 -13.53 -7.49 15.09
CA LYS A 16 -13.51 -6.03 15.05
C LYS A 16 -13.40 -5.54 13.60
N PRO A 17 -13.98 -4.37 13.25
CA PRO A 17 -13.79 -3.79 11.92
C PRO A 17 -12.35 -3.33 11.73
N VAL A 18 -11.77 -3.53 10.54
CA VAL A 18 -10.41 -3.08 10.21
C VAL A 18 -10.25 -1.57 10.41
N SER A 19 -11.24 -0.78 10.00
CA SER A 19 -11.18 0.70 10.11
C SER A 19 -11.08 1.19 11.56
N LEU A 20 -11.64 0.46 12.52
CA LEU A 20 -11.52 0.79 13.94
C LEU A 20 -10.08 0.62 14.40
N LEU A 21 -9.45 -0.51 14.05
CA LEU A 21 -8.09 -0.78 14.49
C LEU A 21 -7.06 0.09 13.77
N MET A 22 -7.29 0.46 12.51
CA MET A 22 -6.43 1.43 11.82
C MET A 22 -6.36 2.76 12.57
N ARG A 23 -7.49 3.26 13.09
CA ARG A 23 -7.51 4.49 13.89
C ARG A 23 -6.70 4.36 15.18
N ILE A 24 -6.87 3.25 15.90
CA ILE A 24 -6.18 3.00 17.17
C ILE A 24 -4.67 2.89 16.94
N ILE A 25 -4.25 2.08 15.96
CA ILE A 25 -2.84 1.86 15.63
C ILE A 25 -2.18 3.17 15.19
N THR A 26 -2.85 3.95 14.32
CA THR A 26 -2.31 5.25 13.87
C THR A 26 -2.09 6.22 15.03
N ALA A 27 -2.98 6.22 16.02
CA ALA A 27 -2.85 7.09 17.20
C ALA A 27 -1.77 6.61 18.20
N ALA A 28 -1.45 5.31 18.19
CA ALA A 28 -0.60 4.68 19.20
C ALA A 28 0.79 4.25 18.68
N SER A 29 1.07 4.34 17.38
CA SER A 29 2.35 3.91 16.81
C SER A 29 2.74 4.68 15.55
N ARG A 30 4.04 4.59 15.21
CA ARG A 30 4.64 5.12 13.98
C ARG A 30 4.81 4.01 12.95
N GLU A 31 5.08 4.39 11.71
CA GLU A 31 5.46 3.41 10.67
C GLU A 31 6.70 2.63 11.08
N GLY A 32 6.74 1.33 10.76
CA GLY A 32 7.83 0.42 11.14
C GLY A 32 7.77 -0.12 12.58
N ASP A 33 6.99 0.50 13.48
CA ASP A 33 6.82 0.00 14.85
C ASP A 33 6.22 -1.42 14.88
N LEU A 34 6.50 -2.15 15.96
CA LEU A 34 5.93 -3.46 16.21
C LEU A 34 4.65 -3.34 17.04
N VAL A 35 3.53 -3.82 16.51
CA VAL A 35 2.25 -3.92 17.21
C VAL A 35 2.07 -5.34 17.74
N LEU A 36 1.87 -5.48 19.06
CA LEU A 36 1.56 -6.75 19.71
C LEU A 36 0.07 -6.85 20.03
N ASP A 37 -0.54 -7.98 19.68
CA ASP A 37 -1.91 -8.33 20.09
C ASP A 37 -1.95 -9.75 20.71
N PRO A 38 -2.03 -9.87 22.04
CA PRO A 38 -2.00 -11.17 22.71
C PRO A 38 -3.32 -11.96 22.60
N PHE A 39 -4.38 -11.37 22.02
CA PHE A 39 -5.69 -12.00 21.85
C PHE A 39 -6.26 -11.70 20.46
N MET A 40 -5.46 -11.98 19.43
CA MET A 40 -5.67 -11.47 18.09
C MET A 40 -6.95 -12.00 17.41
N GLY A 41 -7.48 -13.13 17.85
CA GLY A 41 -8.57 -13.86 17.23
C GLY A 41 -8.36 -13.99 15.72
N SER A 42 -9.36 -13.56 14.95
CA SER A 42 -9.31 -13.51 13.48
C SER A 42 -8.25 -12.59 12.84
N GLY A 43 -7.36 -11.97 13.61
CA GLY A 43 -6.19 -11.25 13.09
C GLY A 43 -6.43 -9.87 12.49
N THR A 44 -7.53 -9.20 12.87
CA THR A 44 -7.84 -7.85 12.35
C THR A 44 -6.72 -6.84 12.66
N THR A 45 -6.08 -6.96 13.82
CA THR A 45 -4.96 -6.09 14.23
C THR A 45 -3.77 -6.25 13.29
N GLY A 46 -3.46 -7.48 12.86
CA GLY A 46 -2.40 -7.76 11.90
C GLY A 46 -2.69 -7.18 10.52
N ILE A 47 -3.92 -7.34 10.02
CA ILE A 47 -4.33 -6.74 8.74
C ILE A 47 -4.22 -5.22 8.78
N ALA A 48 -4.73 -4.58 9.84
CA ALA A 48 -4.66 -3.13 10.00
C ALA A 48 -3.20 -2.64 10.11
N SER A 49 -2.35 -3.35 10.88
CA SER A 49 -0.92 -3.03 11.03
C SER A 49 -0.19 -3.11 9.69
N ALA A 50 -0.42 -4.17 8.91
CA ALA A 50 0.22 -4.34 7.60
C ALA A 50 -0.20 -3.26 6.60
N ILE A 51 -1.49 -2.88 6.56
CA ILE A 51 -1.97 -1.77 5.71
C ILE A 51 -1.29 -0.46 6.08
N LEU A 52 -1.05 -0.24 7.37
CA LEU A 52 -0.40 0.97 7.89
C LEU A 52 1.13 0.89 7.85
N GLY A 53 1.74 -0.16 7.31
CA GLY A 53 3.21 -0.28 7.28
C GLY A 53 3.84 -0.47 8.66
N ARG A 54 3.14 -1.12 9.59
CA ARG A 54 3.67 -1.55 10.90
C ARG A 54 3.99 -3.04 10.85
N ARG A 55 4.99 -3.44 11.65
CA ARG A 55 5.22 -4.87 11.95
C ARG A 55 4.18 -5.34 12.95
N PHE A 56 3.87 -6.62 12.97
CA PHE A 56 2.86 -7.18 13.86
C PHE A 56 3.28 -8.53 14.43
N LEU A 57 2.94 -8.77 15.69
CA LEU A 57 2.98 -10.08 16.34
C LEU A 57 1.63 -10.32 17.01
N GLY A 58 0.96 -11.40 16.64
CA GLY A 58 -0.33 -11.77 17.18
C GLY A 58 -0.29 -13.15 17.82
N ILE A 59 -0.98 -13.30 18.93
CA ILE A 59 -1.10 -14.57 19.67
C ILE A 59 -2.59 -14.82 19.90
N ASP A 60 -3.01 -16.07 19.78
CA ASP A 60 -4.31 -16.55 20.23
C ASP A 60 -4.18 -18.02 20.64
N MET A 61 -5.03 -18.49 21.56
CA MET A 61 -5.03 -19.90 21.97
C MET A 61 -5.85 -20.77 21.01
N ASN A 62 -6.75 -20.18 20.23
CA ASN A 62 -7.61 -20.93 19.32
C ASN A 62 -6.98 -21.04 17.93
N GLU A 63 -6.56 -22.26 17.57
CA GLU A 63 -5.95 -22.57 16.28
C GLU A 63 -6.87 -22.26 15.08
N GLU A 64 -8.19 -22.44 15.22
CA GLU A 64 -9.15 -22.10 14.16
C GLU A 64 -9.11 -20.59 13.84
N TYR A 65 -8.98 -19.76 14.87
CA TYR A 65 -8.90 -18.30 14.71
C TYR A 65 -7.58 -17.88 14.09
N LEU A 66 -6.48 -18.54 14.46
CA LEU A 66 -5.16 -18.34 13.84
C LEU A 66 -5.19 -18.74 12.35
N ASN A 67 -5.86 -19.83 11.99
CA ASN A 67 -6.03 -20.24 10.60
C ASN A 67 -6.81 -19.20 9.79
N ILE A 68 -7.91 -18.67 10.34
CA ILE A 68 -8.66 -17.56 9.71
C ILE A 68 -7.76 -16.33 9.54
N ALA A 69 -6.99 -15.97 10.57
CA ALA A 69 -6.08 -14.83 10.51
C ALA A 69 -5.02 -14.99 9.42
N LYS A 70 -4.42 -16.18 9.32
CA LYS A 70 -3.42 -16.52 8.30
C LYS A 70 -3.99 -16.41 6.90
N SER A 71 -5.14 -17.04 6.62
CA SER A 71 -5.79 -16.95 5.31
C SER A 71 -6.16 -15.52 4.91
N ARG A 72 -6.61 -14.70 5.88
CA ARG A 72 -6.87 -13.27 5.64
C ARG A 72 -5.61 -12.51 5.24
N TYR A 73 -4.47 -12.85 5.85
CA TYR A 73 -3.20 -12.18 5.60
C TYR A 73 -2.62 -12.57 4.23
N GLU A 74 -2.59 -13.87 3.93
CA GLU A 74 -2.12 -14.40 2.65
C GLU A 74 -2.93 -13.84 1.48
N PHE A 75 -4.26 -13.82 1.59
CA PHE A 75 -5.11 -13.22 0.57
C PHE A 75 -4.80 -11.73 0.33
N ARG A 76 -4.49 -10.97 1.39
CA ARG A 76 -4.08 -9.56 1.26
C ARG A 76 -2.77 -9.43 0.50
N ASP A 77 -1.78 -10.26 0.82
CA ASP A 77 -0.47 -10.23 0.16
C ASP A 77 -0.56 -10.62 -1.32
N GLU A 78 -1.33 -11.66 -1.64
CA GLU A 78 -1.61 -12.05 -3.02
C GLU A 78 -2.30 -10.91 -3.80
N GLU A 79 -3.33 -10.29 -3.21
CA GLU A 79 -4.03 -9.17 -3.83
C GLU A 79 -3.10 -7.96 -4.05
N LEU A 80 -2.17 -7.71 -3.11
CA LEU A 80 -1.18 -6.65 -3.22
C LEU A 80 -0.16 -6.95 -4.33
N GLN A 81 0.33 -8.18 -4.40
CA GLN A 81 1.28 -8.62 -5.43
C GLN A 81 0.67 -8.53 -6.83
N GLU A 82 -0.58 -8.97 -6.99
CA GLU A 82 -1.28 -8.89 -8.28
C GLU A 82 -1.46 -7.43 -8.74
N LYS A 83 -1.77 -6.51 -7.81
CA LYS A 83 -1.87 -5.07 -8.10
C LYS A 83 -0.53 -4.47 -8.49
N LEU A 84 0.56 -4.86 -7.82
CA LEU A 84 1.92 -4.44 -8.15
C LEU A 84 2.29 -4.90 -9.56
N ASP A 85 2.11 -6.18 -9.88
CA ASP A 85 2.42 -6.76 -11.20
C ASP A 85 1.66 -6.05 -12.33
N LYS A 86 0.37 -5.76 -12.13
CA LYS A 86 -0.46 -5.01 -13.08
C LYS A 86 0.08 -3.58 -13.28
N THR A 87 0.50 -2.93 -12.19
CA THR A 87 1.06 -1.57 -12.22
C THR A 87 2.37 -1.54 -12.98
N PHE A 88 3.30 -2.47 -12.70
CA PHE A 88 4.58 -2.59 -13.41
C PHE A 88 4.41 -2.87 -14.90
N LYS A 89 3.50 -3.78 -15.28
CA LYS A 89 3.19 -4.03 -16.70
C LYS A 89 2.71 -2.76 -17.40
N ARG A 90 1.80 -2.01 -16.76
CA ARG A 90 1.25 -0.76 -17.31
C ARG A 90 2.33 0.32 -17.45
N THR A 91 3.16 0.56 -16.43
CA THR A 91 4.22 1.58 -16.49
C THR A 91 5.27 1.26 -17.55
N LYS A 92 5.66 -0.02 -17.70
CA LYS A 92 6.58 -0.48 -18.76
C LYS A 92 6.01 -0.25 -20.16
N THR A 93 4.73 -0.55 -20.37
CA THR A 93 4.05 -0.31 -21.65
C THR A 93 3.95 1.19 -21.99
N LEU A 94 3.67 2.06 -21.01
CA LEU A 94 3.62 3.51 -21.25
C LEU A 94 5.01 4.08 -21.57
N ALA A 95 6.05 3.70 -20.82
CA ALA A 95 7.42 4.16 -21.08
C ALA A 95 7.91 3.77 -22.49
N ALA A 96 7.60 2.54 -22.94
CA ALA A 96 7.93 2.09 -24.30
C ALA A 96 7.19 2.88 -25.40
N LYS A 97 5.94 3.33 -25.14
CA LYS A 97 5.18 4.18 -26.08
C LYS A 97 5.70 5.63 -26.13
N THR A 98 6.22 6.16 -25.04
CA THR A 98 6.80 7.52 -25.00
C THR A 98 8.11 7.61 -25.80
N LEU A 99 8.92 6.53 -25.80
CA LEU A 99 10.19 6.48 -26.54
C LEU A 99 10.01 6.34 -28.05
N THR A 100 8.92 5.76 -28.54
CA THR A 100 8.66 5.56 -29.98
C THR A 100 7.95 6.73 -30.66
N THR A 101 7.39 7.67 -29.90
CA THR A 101 6.64 8.83 -30.43
C THR A 101 7.45 10.13 -30.48
N GLY A 102 8.71 10.11 -30.03
CA GLY A 102 9.65 11.24 -30.07
C GLY A 102 10.38 11.44 -31.40
N SER A 103 9.68 11.47 -32.53
CA SER A 103 10.18 12.05 -33.79
C SER A 103 9.49 13.40 -33.99
N SER A 104 9.99 14.45 -33.32
CA SER A 104 9.63 15.83 -33.66
C SER A 104 10.90 16.59 -34.04
N LYS A 105 10.91 17.12 -35.27
CA LYS A 105 12.04 17.74 -35.97
C LYS A 105 12.79 18.76 -35.09
N PRO A 106 14.11 18.92 -35.25
CA PRO A 106 14.87 19.93 -34.53
C PRO A 106 14.36 21.34 -34.90
N ARG A 107 13.89 22.09 -33.90
CA ARG A 107 13.48 23.49 -34.04
C ARG A 107 14.72 24.33 -34.34
N ARG A 108 14.81 24.84 -35.57
CA ARG A 108 15.89 25.71 -36.07
C ARG A 108 16.10 26.88 -35.11
N LYS A 109 17.24 26.92 -34.40
CA LYS A 109 17.62 28.08 -33.56
C LYS A 109 17.76 29.30 -34.47
N LYS A 110 16.97 30.34 -34.25
CA LYS A 110 17.25 31.65 -34.83
C LYS A 110 18.39 32.27 -34.03
N SER A 111 19.50 32.50 -34.72
CA SER A 111 20.60 33.35 -34.28
C SER A 111 20.13 34.80 -34.29
N THR A 112 20.14 35.46 -33.14
CA THR A 112 20.23 36.92 -33.08
C THR A 112 21.22 37.27 -31.99
N THR A 113 22.27 37.92 -32.46
CA THR A 113 23.37 38.56 -31.74
C THR A 113 22.91 39.72 -30.88
N SER A 114 23.75 40.01 -29.87
CA SER A 114 24.02 41.31 -29.23
C SER A 114 22.86 42.07 -28.56
N ASP A 115 23.01 42.27 -27.25
CA ASP A 115 23.08 43.59 -26.58
C ASP A 115 23.17 43.31 -25.06
N LEU A 116 24.36 43.31 -24.44
CA LEU A 116 25.05 44.48 -23.87
C LEU A 116 24.13 45.42 -23.07
N PHE A 117 23.98 45.14 -21.77
CA PHE A 117 23.87 46.09 -20.62
C PHE A 117 23.30 45.32 -19.40
N ASN A 118 23.62 45.52 -18.13
CA ASN A 118 24.78 45.94 -17.32
C ASN A 118 24.35 45.58 -15.85
N PRO A 119 25.24 45.51 -14.83
CA PRO A 119 24.99 44.88 -13.55
C PRO A 119 24.41 45.83 -12.47
N GLU A 120 24.09 45.25 -11.31
CA GLU A 120 23.77 45.85 -10.00
C GLU A 120 22.35 46.42 -9.79
N VAL A 121 21.53 45.70 -9.00
CA VAL A 121 21.00 46.11 -7.68
C VAL A 121 20.82 44.86 -6.81
#